data_AF-A0AAV6JKS9-F1
#
_entry.id   AF-A0AAV6JKS9-F1
#
_cell.length_a   1.000
_cell.length_b   1.000
_cell.length_c   1.000
_cell.angle_alpha   90.00
_cell.angle_beta   90.00
_cell.angle_gamma   90.00
#
_symmetry.space_group_name_H-M   'P 1'
#
loop_
_entity.id
_entity.type
_entity.pdbx_description
1 polymer ?
#
loop_
_entity_poly.entity_id
_entity_poly.type
_entity_poly.pdbx_seq_one_letter_code
_entity_poly.pdbx_strand_id
1 'polypeptide(L)'
;MANCTFLNVLDLGDNKLSGTIPDELARLQRLQRLSVANNDLSGMIPSDLSKYDAESFSGNKGLCGYQLNKLCKKSTNTRIIIIAGVLGAVGSLFLSFTLYWWFSLRSHRK
;
A
#
# COMPACT_ATOMS: atom_id res chain seq x y z
N MET A 1 -0.73 -26.97 3.06
CA MET A 1 -2.12 -26.74 2.60
C MET A 1 -3.04 -27.31 3.67
N ALA A 2 -3.68 -26.46 4.48
CA ALA A 2 -4.60 -26.91 5.52
C ALA A 2 -5.93 -27.32 4.86
N ASN A 3 -6.21 -28.63 4.79
CA ASN A 3 -7.47 -29.16 4.27
C ASN A 3 -8.44 -29.45 5.42
N CYS A 4 -8.86 -28.41 6.12
CA CYS A 4 -9.76 -28.50 7.28
C CYS A 4 -11.23 -28.41 6.83
N THR A 5 -11.68 -29.32 5.97
CA THR A 5 -13.02 -29.30 5.35
C THR A 5 -14.19 -29.38 6.34
N PHE A 6 -13.94 -29.79 7.58
CA PHE A 6 -14.94 -29.95 8.63
C PHE A 6 -14.91 -28.85 9.71
N LEU A 7 -14.06 -27.84 9.56
CA LEU A 7 -13.94 -26.78 10.56
C LEU A 7 -15.20 -25.92 10.56
N ASN A 8 -15.91 -25.87 11.69
CA ASN A 8 -17.12 -25.05 11.88
C ASN A 8 -16.83 -23.71 12.56
N VAL A 9 -15.83 -23.68 13.45
CA VAL A 9 -15.44 -22.49 14.21
C VAL A 9 -13.93 -22.29 14.13
N LEU A 10 -13.51 -21.08 13.79
CA LEU A 10 -12.12 -20.63 13.85
C LEU A 10 -12.10 -19.32 14.63
N ASP A 11 -11.63 -19.41 15.87
CA ASP A 11 -11.46 -18.24 16.74
C ASP A 11 -9.97 -18.02 17.00
N LEU A 12 -9.48 -16.90 16.48
CA LEU A 12 -8.11 -16.41 16.60
C LEU A 12 -8.09 -14.99 17.18
N GLY A 13 -9.19 -14.57 17.82
CA GLY A 13 -9.30 -13.25 18.45
C GLY A 13 -8.21 -13.01 19.49
N ASP A 14 -7.86 -11.74 19.73
CA ASP A 14 -6.96 -11.31 20.80
C ASP A 14 -5.58 -11.98 20.79
N ASN A 15 -5.01 -12.11 19.59
CA ASN A 15 -3.67 -12.65 19.37
C ASN A 15 -2.74 -11.59 18.78
N LYS A 16 -1.49 -11.97 18.50
CA LYS A 16 -0.48 -11.12 17.85
C LYS A 16 -0.20 -11.55 16.41
N LEU A 17 -1.23 -12.07 15.73
CA LEU A 17 -1.09 -12.48 14.33
C LEU A 17 -0.87 -11.26 13.46
N SER A 18 0.05 -11.37 12.49
CA SER A 18 0.38 -10.32 11.55
C SER A 18 0.43 -10.86 10.13
N GLY A 19 0.57 -9.96 9.15
CA GLY A 19 0.49 -10.31 7.73
C GLY A 19 -0.92 -10.11 7.16
N THR A 20 -1.24 -10.80 6.08
CA THR A 20 -2.52 -10.69 5.36
C THR A 20 -3.44 -11.85 5.68
N ILE A 21 -4.76 -11.65 5.55
CA ILE A 21 -5.73 -12.74 5.62
C ILE A 21 -5.62 -13.57 4.33
N PRO A 22 -5.29 -14.88 4.40
CA PRO A 22 -5.17 -15.72 3.22
C PRO A 22 -6.54 -16.02 2.59
N ASP A 23 -6.62 -15.97 1.25
CA ASP A 23 -7.83 -16.28 0.48
C ASP A 23 -8.30 -17.73 0.72
N GLU A 24 -7.38 -18.63 1.07
CA GLU A 24 -7.70 -20.03 1.38
C GLU A 24 -8.67 -20.19 2.54
N LEU A 25 -8.79 -19.23 3.46
CA LEU A 25 -9.79 -19.27 4.53
C LEU A 25 -11.22 -19.27 3.98
N ALA A 26 -11.44 -18.69 2.79
CA ALA A 26 -12.74 -18.74 2.13
C ALA A 26 -13.09 -20.13 1.61
N ARG A 27 -12.09 -21.01 1.40
CA ARG A 27 -12.30 -22.39 0.93
C ARG A 27 -12.86 -23.31 2.03
N LEU A 28 -12.90 -22.85 3.28
CA LEU A 28 -13.50 -23.58 4.39
C LEU A 28 -15.03 -23.50 4.30
N GLN A 29 -15.61 -24.37 3.49
CA GLN A 29 -17.05 -24.35 3.16
C GLN A 29 -17.95 -24.56 4.38
N ARG A 30 -17.48 -25.30 5.39
CA ARG A 30 -18.25 -25.60 6.62
C ARG A 30 -18.02 -24.57 7.73
N LEU A 31 -17.12 -23.60 7.52
CA LEU A 31 -16.82 -22.59 8.54
C LEU A 31 -18.02 -21.65 8.68
N GLN A 32 -18.57 -21.63 9.89
CA GLN A 32 -19.75 -20.86 10.29
C GLN A 32 -19.36 -19.64 11.13
N ARG A 33 -18.31 -19.77 11.95
CA ARG A 33 -17.80 -18.68 12.79
C ARG A 33 -16.32 -18.46 12.52
N LEU A 34 -15.98 -17.22 12.20
CA LEU A 34 -14.61 -16.73 12.08
C LEU A 34 -14.45 -15.56 13.05
N SER A 35 -13.37 -15.55 13.81
CA SER A 35 -12.90 -14.36 14.53
C SER A 35 -11.40 -14.25 14.35
N VAL A 36 -10.95 -13.10 13.87
CA VAL A 36 -9.54 -12.68 13.84
C VAL A 36 -9.40 -11.31 14.49
N ALA A 37 -10.37 -10.93 15.33
CA ALA A 37 -10.44 -9.62 15.95
C ALA A 37 -9.21 -9.34 16.82
N ASN A 38 -8.87 -8.06 17.01
CA ASN A 38 -7.80 -7.62 17.90
C ASN A 38 -6.45 -8.32 17.64
N ASN A 39 -6.02 -8.30 16.38
CA ASN A 39 -4.70 -8.76 15.95
C ASN A 39 -3.95 -7.63 15.21
N ASP A 40 -2.74 -7.92 14.72
CA ASP A 40 -1.89 -7.02 13.93
C ASP A 40 -1.99 -7.31 12.42
N LEU A 41 -3.14 -7.81 11.94
CA LEU A 41 -3.35 -8.12 10.52
C LEU A 41 -3.48 -6.85 9.67
N SER A 42 -3.10 -6.99 8.40
CA SER A 42 -3.01 -5.90 7.45
C SER A 42 -3.44 -6.29 6.04
N GLY A 43 -3.72 -5.30 5.20
CA GLY A 43 -4.11 -5.51 3.80
C GLY A 43 -5.62 -5.62 3.59
N MET A 44 -6.00 -5.99 2.37
CA MET A 44 -7.40 -6.10 1.97
C MET A 44 -8.02 -7.36 2.56
N ILE A 45 -9.21 -7.24 3.15
CA ILE A 45 -10.01 -8.40 3.54
C ILE A 45 -10.56 -9.03 2.25
N PRO A 46 -10.31 -10.33 2.01
CA PRO A 46 -10.82 -11.04 0.84
C PRO A 46 -12.34 -10.89 0.67
N SER A 47 -12.81 -10.73 -0.57
CA SER A 47 -14.24 -10.61 -0.89
C SER A 47 -15.04 -11.86 -0.52
N ASP A 48 -14.38 -13.01 -0.56
CA ASP A 48 -15.03 -14.30 -0.32
C ASP A 48 -15.30 -14.52 1.18
N LEU A 49 -14.79 -13.65 2.05
CA LEU A 49 -15.08 -13.62 3.48
C LEU A 49 -16.20 -12.61 3.84
N SER A 50 -16.95 -12.10 2.86
CA SER A 50 -18.12 -11.20 3.04
C SER A 50 -19.19 -11.77 3.97
N LYS A 51 -19.29 -13.09 4.05
CA LYS A 51 -20.30 -13.79 4.85
C LYS A 51 -20.10 -13.68 6.36
N TYR A 52 -18.96 -13.15 6.82
CA TYR A 52 -18.68 -12.94 8.24
C TYR A 52 -18.83 -11.46 8.61
N ASP A 53 -19.25 -11.22 9.84
CA ASP A 53 -19.53 -9.87 10.34
C ASP A 53 -18.26 -9.02 10.46
N ALA A 54 -18.42 -7.70 10.40
CA ALA A 54 -17.32 -6.74 10.56
C ALA A 54 -16.57 -6.92 11.89
N GLU A 55 -17.27 -7.36 12.94
CA GLU A 55 -16.72 -7.64 14.27
C GLU A 55 -15.60 -8.68 14.21
N SER A 56 -15.76 -9.71 13.37
CA SER A 56 -14.75 -10.75 13.15
C SER A 56 -13.39 -10.20 12.72
N PHE A 57 -13.35 -9.00 12.14
CA PHE A 57 -12.14 -8.35 11.63
C PHE A 57 -11.74 -7.10 12.43
N SER A 58 -12.50 -6.74 13.47
CA SER A 58 -12.30 -5.54 14.27
C SER A 58 -10.95 -5.52 15.00
N GLY A 59 -10.51 -4.37 15.49
CA GLY A 59 -9.23 -4.23 16.21
C GLY A 59 -7.96 -4.30 15.34
N ASN A 60 -8.03 -4.84 14.13
CA ASN A 60 -6.91 -4.91 13.20
C ASN A 60 -6.71 -3.59 12.44
N LYS A 61 -5.80 -2.73 12.93
CA LYS A 61 -5.58 -1.39 12.36
C LYS A 61 -5.11 -1.40 10.90
N GLY A 62 -4.42 -2.44 10.46
CA GLY A 62 -3.91 -2.57 9.10
C GLY A 62 -4.94 -3.07 8.08
N LEU A 63 -6.05 -3.65 8.52
CA LEU A 63 -7.05 -4.21 7.60
C LEU A 63 -7.88 -3.11 6.94
N CYS A 64 -8.30 -3.37 5.71
CA CYS A 64 -9.18 -2.52 4.92
C CYS A 64 -10.06 -3.40 4.02
N GLY A 65 -11.20 -2.90 3.57
CA GLY A 65 -12.18 -3.67 2.82
C GLY A 65 -13.60 -3.14 3.06
N TYR A 66 -14.54 -3.66 2.28
CA TYR A 66 -15.95 -3.29 2.38
C TYR A 66 -16.58 -3.73 3.71
N GLN A 67 -16.13 -4.84 4.30
CA GLN A 67 -16.61 -5.34 5.60
C GLN A 67 -16.39 -4.31 6.72
N LEU A 68 -15.28 -3.57 6.66
CA LEU A 68 -14.94 -2.54 7.64
C LEU A 68 -15.30 -1.12 7.18
N ASN A 69 -15.99 -0.97 6.04
CA ASN A 69 -16.22 0.31 5.36
C ASN A 69 -14.93 1.17 5.29
N LYS A 70 -13.79 0.54 4.97
CA LYS A 70 -12.47 1.16 5.05
C LYS A 70 -11.71 0.99 3.74
N LEU A 71 -11.37 2.11 3.11
CA LEU A 71 -10.62 2.10 1.85
C LEU A 71 -9.16 1.67 2.05
N CYS A 72 -8.67 0.81 1.15
CA CYS A 72 -7.29 0.39 1.13
C CYS A 72 -6.40 1.47 0.49
N LYS A 73 -5.50 2.06 1.27
CA LYS A 73 -4.49 2.99 0.76
C LYS A 73 -3.45 2.19 -0.02
N LYS A 74 -3.34 2.42 -1.33
CA LYS A 74 -2.18 1.96 -2.11
C LYS A 74 -0.99 2.87 -1.77
N SER A 75 0.14 2.26 -1.43
CA SER A 75 1.38 2.98 -1.17
C SER A 75 1.84 3.69 -2.46
N THR A 76 1.71 5.01 -2.50
CA THR A 76 2.34 5.85 -3.52
C THR A 76 3.81 6.02 -3.16
N ASN A 77 4.69 5.34 -3.88
CA ASN A 77 6.14 5.59 -3.79
C ASN A 77 6.46 7.00 -4.31
N THR A 78 6.48 8.00 -3.43
CA THR A 78 6.89 9.39 -3.72
C THR A 78 8.41 9.48 -3.89
N ARG A 79 8.97 8.83 -4.91
CA ARG A 79 10.38 8.98 -5.31
C ARG A 79 10.59 9.94 -6.49
N ILE A 80 9.53 10.56 -7.00
CA ILE A 80 9.58 11.40 -8.21
C ILE A 80 9.98 12.86 -7.92
N ILE A 81 9.79 13.36 -6.68
CA ILE A 81 9.95 14.81 -6.40
C ILE A 81 11.42 15.26 -6.37
N ILE A 82 12.38 14.39 -6.04
CA ILE A 82 13.78 14.81 -5.83
C ILE A 82 14.52 15.05 -7.16
N ILE A 83 14.22 14.30 -8.22
CA ILE A 83 14.94 14.40 -9.52
C ILE A 83 14.62 15.73 -10.24
N ALA A 84 13.40 16.26 -10.07
CA ALA A 84 12.99 17.52 -10.70
C ALA A 84 13.76 18.75 -10.16
N GLY A 85 14.15 18.75 -8.89
CA GLY A 85 14.89 19.87 -8.29
C GLY A 85 16.33 20.00 -8.77
N VAL A 86 16.98 18.88 -9.10
CA VAL A 86 18.41 18.86 -9.47
C VAL A 86 18.65 19.32 -10.91
N LEU A 87 17.72 19.04 -11.84
CA LEU A 87 17.82 19.48 -13.23
C LEU A 87 17.63 21.00 -13.40
N GLY A 88 16.82 21.61 -12.54
CA GLY A 88 16.58 23.06 -12.59
C GLY A 88 17.82 23.91 -12.28
N ALA A 89 18.74 23.41 -11.46
CA ALA A 89 19.93 24.16 -11.04
C ALA A 89 21.07 24.14 -12.09
N VAL A 90 21.12 23.13 -12.96
CA VAL A 90 22.21 23.01 -13.95
C VAL A 90 21.94 23.87 -15.20
N GLY A 91 20.66 24.06 -15.56
CA GLY A 91 20.28 24.84 -16.74
C GLY A 91 20.59 26.34 -16.64
N SER A 92 20.53 26.92 -15.43
CA SER A 92 20.79 28.35 -15.20
C SER A 92 22.26 28.73 -15.35
N LEU A 93 23.20 27.81 -15.04
CA LEU A 93 24.64 28.02 -15.22
C LEU A 93 25.09 27.85 -16.68
N PHE A 94 24.38 27.04 -17.47
CA PHE A 94 24.69 26.86 -18.90
C PHE A 94 24.33 28.09 -19.74
N LEU A 95 23.21 28.74 -19.45
CA LEU A 95 22.76 29.92 -20.22
C LEU A 95 23.68 31.13 -20.01
N SER A 96 24.16 31.36 -18.78
CA SER A 96 25.10 32.44 -18.51
C SER A 96 26.43 32.24 -19.25
N PHE A 97 26.92 31.00 -19.36
CA PHE A 97 28.12 30.67 -20.11
C PHE A 97 27.95 30.90 -21.62
N THR A 98 26.79 30.51 -22.19
CA THR A 98 26.51 30.74 -23.63
C THR A 98 26.34 32.21 -23.98
N LEU A 99 25.70 33.01 -23.12
CA LEU A 99 25.51 34.44 -23.33
C LEU A 99 26.84 35.19 -23.18
N TYR A 100 27.65 34.84 -22.18
CA TYR A 100 28.98 35.41 -22.01
C TYR A 100 29.87 35.14 -23.24
N TRP A 101 29.90 33.90 -23.72
CA TRP A 101 30.71 33.53 -24.89
C TRP A 101 30.20 34.22 -26.17
N TRP A 102 28.87 34.31 -26.37
CA TRP A 102 28.27 35.01 -27.50
C TRP A 102 28.60 36.52 -27.51
N PHE A 103 28.54 37.18 -26.36
CA PHE A 103 28.95 38.58 -26.22
C PHE A 103 30.45 38.77 -26.47
N SER A 104 31.29 37.88 -25.94
CA SER A 104 32.74 37.90 -26.18
C SER A 104 33.07 37.72 -27.67
N LEU A 105 32.43 36.76 -28.35
CA LEU A 105 32.56 36.56 -29.80
C LEU A 105 32.06 37.73 -30.64
N ARG A 106 31.04 38.45 -30.17
CA ARG A 106 30.53 39.65 -30.84
C ARG A 106 31.45 40.86 -30.67
N SER A 107 32.16 40.95 -29.55
CA SER A 107 33.09 42.05 -29.27
C SER A 107 34.38 41.98 -30.07
N HIS A 108 34.84 40.78 -30.46
CA HIS A 108 36.05 40.60 -31.28
C HIS A 108 35.83 40.76 -32.80
N ARG A 109 34.59 40.98 -33.25
CA ARG A 109 34.27 41.22 -34.67
C ARG A 109 33.97 42.70 -35.00
N LYS A 110 34.50 43.63 -34.20
CA LYS A 110 34.51 45.07 -34.52
C LYS A 110 35.93 45.59 -34.61
#